data_AF-A0A0D7CJL3-F1
#
_entry.id   AF-A0A0D7CJL3-F1
#
_cell.length_a   1.000
_cell.length_b   1.000
_cell.length_c   1.000
_cell.angle_alpha   90.00
_cell.angle_beta   90.00
_cell.angle_gamma   90.00
#
_symmetry.space_group_name_H-M   'P 1'
#
loop_
_entity.id
_entity.type
_entity.pdbx_description
1 polymer ?
#
loop_
_entity_poly.entity_id
_entity_poly.type
_entity_poly.pdbx_seq_one_letter_code
_entity_poly.pdbx_strand_id
1 'polypeptide(L)'
;MTSSEPTVDWDQFMQPLDPAWTEPTEDQVQDFRGRLEDVVSTLARSISVREQQMGAGHPHLDQVEFTPDWQLAMVRALRETRDAAEELSEKFVRGAGAGGINYPQLGAAWGISRQAARKRWPGAVAAVNGYVRKEPIHFESFGGEARVVWHPEEGGWWWIATAANRKTQEAPDDLTYDTSEEAAAAAGAFLATNTTTDGASA
;
A
#
# COMPACT_ATOMS: atom_id res chain seq x y z
N MET A 1 35.91 -12.07 -33.97
CA MET A 1 35.48 -11.25 -32.82
C MET A 1 34.04 -11.61 -32.53
N THR A 2 33.83 -12.62 -31.68
CA THR A 2 32.50 -13.00 -31.20
C THR A 2 32.12 -12.00 -30.12
N SER A 3 31.23 -11.06 -30.46
CA SER A 3 30.57 -10.21 -29.47
C SER A 3 29.71 -11.13 -28.60
N SER A 4 30.18 -11.40 -27.38
CA SER A 4 29.34 -11.99 -26.34
C SER A 4 28.26 -10.97 -25.99
N GLU A 5 27.00 -11.25 -26.30
CA GLU A 5 25.89 -10.45 -25.79
C GLU A 5 25.93 -10.49 -24.25
N PRO A 6 25.76 -9.34 -23.57
CA PRO A 6 25.73 -9.32 -22.12
C PRO A 6 24.52 -10.14 -21.66
N THR A 7 24.79 -11.25 -20.95
CA THR A 7 23.75 -12.02 -20.27
C THR A 7 23.14 -11.14 -19.19
N VAL A 8 21.85 -10.83 -19.30
CA VAL A 8 21.12 -10.07 -18.28
C VAL A 8 21.06 -10.92 -17.01
N ASP A 9 21.60 -10.37 -15.91
CA ASP A 9 21.35 -10.89 -14.58
C ASP A 9 19.91 -10.53 -14.21
N TRP A 10 19.00 -11.49 -14.41
CA TRP A 10 17.58 -11.31 -14.15
C TRP A 10 17.26 -11.13 -12.66
N ASP A 11 18.07 -11.70 -11.77
CA ASP A 11 17.87 -11.55 -10.33
C ASP A 11 18.20 -10.11 -9.92
N GLN A 12 19.32 -9.56 -10.43
CA GLN A 12 19.65 -8.16 -10.24
C GLN A 12 18.63 -7.23 -10.92
N PHE A 13 18.19 -7.55 -12.14
CA PHE A 13 17.23 -6.72 -12.89
C PHE A 13 15.87 -6.62 -12.20
N MET A 14 15.41 -7.70 -11.55
CA MET A 14 14.13 -7.74 -10.85
C MET A 14 14.18 -7.14 -9.45
N GLN A 15 15.37 -6.84 -8.91
CA GLN A 15 15.47 -6.16 -7.62
C GLN A 15 14.94 -4.73 -7.72
N PRO A 16 14.03 -4.32 -6.81
CA PRO A 16 13.57 -2.94 -6.75
C PRO A 16 14.74 -1.98 -6.50
N LEU A 17 14.78 -0.88 -7.24
CA LEU A 17 15.70 0.22 -6.97
C LEU A 17 15.23 1.03 -5.75
N ASP A 18 16.17 1.71 -5.10
CA ASP A 18 15.89 2.65 -4.01
C ASP A 18 16.51 4.04 -4.34
N PRO A 19 15.71 5.10 -4.53
CA PRO A 19 14.25 5.12 -4.49
C PRO A 19 13.62 4.45 -5.73
N ALA A 20 12.49 3.76 -5.54
CA ALA A 20 11.79 3.08 -6.64
C ALA A 20 11.03 4.05 -7.57
N TRP A 21 10.81 5.30 -7.15
CA TRP A 21 10.21 6.37 -7.94
C TRP A 21 10.70 7.74 -7.47
N THR A 22 10.52 8.75 -8.32
CA THR A 22 10.68 10.17 -7.95
C THR A 22 9.31 10.84 -7.89
N GLU A 23 9.16 11.86 -7.05
CA GLU A 23 7.92 12.63 -7.02
C GLU A 23 7.69 13.33 -8.37
N PRO A 24 6.48 13.25 -8.96
CA PRO A 24 6.16 13.96 -10.19
C PRO A 24 6.33 15.47 -10.05
N THR A 25 6.90 16.12 -11.06
CA THR A 25 6.95 17.58 -11.12
C THR A 25 5.57 18.17 -11.40
N GLU A 26 5.38 19.47 -11.11
CA GLU A 26 4.13 20.16 -11.41
C GLU A 26 3.77 20.06 -12.90
N ASP A 27 4.73 20.28 -13.80
CA ASP A 27 4.53 20.16 -15.24
C ASP A 27 4.09 18.74 -15.64
N GLN A 28 4.72 17.69 -15.08
CA GLN A 28 4.33 16.31 -15.36
C GLN A 28 2.89 16.00 -14.90
N VAL A 29 2.47 16.56 -13.76
CA VAL A 29 1.10 16.43 -13.25
C VAL A 29 0.10 17.18 -14.13
N GLN A 30 0.44 18.38 -14.61
CA GLN A 30 -0.41 19.14 -15.53
C GLN A 30 -0.57 18.42 -16.87
N ASP A 31 0.53 17.93 -17.45
CA ASP A 31 0.51 17.14 -18.69
C ASP A 31 -0.28 15.84 -18.54
N PHE A 32 -0.23 15.21 -17.37
CA PHE A 32 -1.06 14.04 -17.06
C PHE A 32 -2.55 14.42 -16.97
N ARG A 33 -2.91 15.52 -16.31
CA ARG A 33 -4.30 15.99 -16.20
C ARG A 33 -4.92 16.30 -17.55
N GLY A 34 -4.20 16.99 -18.44
CA GLY A 34 -4.70 17.27 -19.79
C GLY A 34 -4.98 15.99 -20.59
N ARG A 35 -4.04 15.03 -20.58
CA ARG A 35 -4.25 13.72 -21.24
C ARG A 35 -5.39 12.92 -20.62
N LEU A 36 -5.57 13.01 -19.30
CA LEU A 36 -6.69 12.36 -18.62
C LEU A 36 -8.02 12.98 -19.05
N GLU A 37 -8.11 14.31 -19.14
CA GLU A 37 -9.31 15.00 -19.64
C GLU A 37 -9.66 14.56 -21.07
N ASP A 38 -8.67 14.43 -21.96
CA ASP A 38 -8.89 13.94 -23.32
C ASP A 38 -9.46 12.50 -23.36
N VAL A 39 -8.92 11.61 -22.52
CA VAL A 39 -9.40 10.21 -22.41
C VAL A 39 -10.82 10.16 -21.87
N VAL A 40 -11.12 10.93 -20.82
CA VAL A 40 -12.46 10.98 -20.23
C VAL A 40 -13.45 11.59 -21.22
N SER A 41 -13.07 12.67 -21.89
CA SER A 41 -13.87 13.32 -22.93
C SER A 41 -14.21 12.35 -24.07
N THR A 42 -13.26 11.49 -24.46
CA THR A 42 -13.51 10.44 -25.46
C THR A 42 -14.63 9.49 -25.02
N LEU A 43 -14.63 9.04 -23.75
CA LEU A 43 -15.72 8.23 -23.21
C LEU A 43 -17.02 9.03 -23.13
N ALA A 44 -16.98 10.29 -22.68
CA ALA A 44 -18.15 11.17 -22.59
C ALA A 44 -18.85 11.35 -23.95
N ARG A 45 -18.09 11.64 -25.00
CA ARG A 45 -18.60 11.71 -26.39
C ARG A 45 -19.26 10.40 -26.81
N SER A 46 -18.63 9.26 -26.50
CA SER A 46 -19.17 7.93 -26.86
C SER A 46 -20.50 7.60 -26.17
N ILE A 47 -20.75 8.12 -24.96
CA ILE A 47 -21.99 7.90 -24.20
C ILE A 47 -22.99 9.05 -24.29
N SER A 48 -22.63 10.15 -24.95
CA SER A 48 -23.48 11.33 -25.13
C SER A 48 -24.63 11.01 -26.09
N VAL A 49 -25.86 10.96 -25.56
CA VAL A 49 -27.06 10.72 -26.37
C VAL A 49 -27.25 11.83 -27.41
N ARG A 50 -26.96 13.09 -27.07
CA ARG A 50 -27.08 14.21 -28.00
C ARG A 50 -26.12 14.06 -29.19
N GLU A 51 -24.86 13.70 -28.94
CA GLU A 51 -23.90 13.47 -30.03
C GLU A 51 -24.31 12.27 -30.89
N GLN A 52 -24.72 11.17 -30.26
CA GLN A 52 -25.22 9.99 -30.96
C GLN A 52 -26.41 10.32 -31.87
N GLN A 53 -27.33 11.20 -31.43
CA GLN A 53 -28.48 11.62 -32.22
C GLN A 53 -28.15 12.61 -33.34
N MET A 54 -27.20 13.53 -33.10
CA MET A 54 -26.77 14.50 -34.12
C MET A 54 -26.03 13.83 -35.28
N GLY A 55 -25.28 12.76 -34.99
CA GLY A 55 -24.48 12.06 -35.98
C GLY A 55 -23.22 12.83 -36.41
N ALA A 56 -22.31 12.12 -37.08
CA ALA A 56 -21.07 12.69 -37.55
C ALA A 56 -21.32 13.79 -38.60
N GLY A 57 -20.68 14.95 -38.45
CA GLY A 57 -20.75 16.06 -39.41
C GLY A 57 -21.88 17.07 -39.15
N HIS A 58 -22.60 16.96 -38.03
CA HIS A 58 -23.59 17.98 -37.66
C HIS A 58 -22.90 19.36 -37.47
N PRO A 59 -23.43 20.47 -38.04
CA PRO A 59 -22.79 21.79 -38.01
C PRO A 59 -22.53 22.39 -36.62
N HIS A 60 -23.16 21.83 -35.59
CA HIS A 60 -23.05 22.28 -34.19
C HIS A 60 -22.51 21.18 -33.27
N LEU A 61 -21.88 20.13 -33.82
CA LEU A 61 -21.34 19.04 -33.00
C LEU A 61 -20.27 19.54 -32.02
N ASP A 62 -19.47 20.53 -32.45
CA ASP A 62 -18.49 21.25 -31.65
C ASP A 62 -19.11 22.02 -30.46
N GLN A 63 -20.39 22.37 -30.55
CA GLN A 63 -21.10 23.06 -29.47
C GLN A 63 -21.70 22.12 -28.43
N VAL A 64 -21.75 20.81 -28.69
CA VAL A 64 -22.38 19.84 -27.80
C VAL A 64 -21.69 19.79 -26.45
N GLU A 65 -20.38 20.01 -26.40
CA GLU A 65 -19.60 19.97 -25.16
C GLU A 65 -20.03 21.04 -24.14
N PHE A 66 -20.62 22.15 -24.60
CA PHE A 66 -21.13 23.20 -23.74
C PHE A 66 -22.56 22.94 -23.23
N THR A 67 -23.20 21.85 -23.67
CA THR A 67 -24.58 21.53 -23.27
C THR A 67 -24.63 20.88 -21.88
N PRO A 68 -25.67 21.16 -21.06
CA PRO A 68 -25.78 20.56 -19.74
C PRO A 68 -25.79 19.02 -19.74
N ASP A 69 -26.41 18.40 -20.75
CA ASP A 69 -26.46 16.94 -20.87
C ASP A 69 -25.11 16.32 -21.25
N TRP A 70 -24.27 17.04 -21.99
CA TRP A 70 -22.88 16.61 -22.19
C TRP A 70 -22.06 16.70 -20.91
N GLN A 71 -22.25 17.76 -20.12
CA GLN A 71 -21.59 17.88 -18.80
C GLN A 71 -21.99 16.72 -17.87
N LEU A 72 -23.23 16.23 -17.96
CA LEU A 72 -23.65 15.01 -17.25
C LEU A 72 -22.96 13.74 -17.80
N ALA A 73 -22.78 13.63 -19.12
CA ALA A 73 -22.01 12.54 -19.73
C ALA A 73 -20.55 12.56 -19.25
N MET A 74 -19.93 13.74 -19.15
CA MET A 74 -18.58 13.94 -18.61
C MET A 74 -18.49 13.46 -17.15
N VAL A 75 -19.43 13.86 -16.28
CA VAL A 75 -19.47 13.37 -14.89
C VAL A 75 -19.62 11.86 -14.82
N ARG A 76 -20.43 11.25 -15.70
CA ARG A 76 -20.55 9.79 -15.76
C ARG A 76 -19.25 9.13 -16.20
N ALA A 77 -18.58 9.67 -17.23
CA ALA A 77 -17.29 9.16 -17.70
C ALA A 77 -16.20 9.27 -16.63
N LEU A 78 -16.17 10.36 -15.86
CA LEU A 78 -15.27 10.52 -14.70
C LEU A 78 -15.50 9.46 -13.64
N ARG A 79 -16.77 9.09 -13.38
CA ARG A 79 -17.09 7.99 -12.44
C ARG A 79 -16.51 6.66 -12.93
N GLU A 80 -16.70 6.31 -14.19
CA GLU A 80 -16.14 5.06 -14.75
C GLU A 80 -14.60 5.09 -14.72
N THR A 81 -13.99 6.24 -14.97
CA THR A 81 -12.54 6.42 -14.92
C THR A 81 -12.00 6.22 -13.51
N ARG A 82 -12.71 6.72 -12.48
CA ARG A 82 -12.39 6.49 -11.08
C ARG A 82 -12.47 5.00 -10.74
N ASP A 83 -13.56 4.33 -11.09
CA ASP A 83 -13.76 2.91 -10.79
C ASP A 83 -12.65 2.07 -11.48
N ALA A 84 -12.32 2.36 -12.74
CA ALA A 84 -11.23 1.70 -13.45
C ALA A 84 -9.84 1.97 -12.85
N ALA A 85 -9.57 3.20 -12.37
CA ALA A 85 -8.31 3.52 -11.70
C ALA A 85 -8.15 2.74 -10.38
N GLU A 86 -9.24 2.51 -9.65
CA GLU A 86 -9.24 1.68 -8.44
C GLU A 86 -8.92 0.22 -8.75
N GLU A 87 -9.53 -0.36 -9.80
CA GLU A 87 -9.22 -1.72 -10.26
C GLU A 87 -7.75 -1.86 -10.70
N LEU A 88 -7.24 -0.88 -11.44
CA LEU A 88 -5.83 -0.84 -11.83
C LEU A 88 -4.92 -0.76 -10.62
N SER A 89 -5.27 0.02 -9.60
CA SER A 89 -4.50 0.10 -8.36
C SER A 89 -4.34 -1.26 -7.70
N GLU A 90 -5.44 -2.03 -7.59
CA GLU A 90 -5.43 -3.36 -7.00
C GLU A 90 -4.54 -4.32 -7.80
N LYS A 91 -4.63 -4.27 -9.14
CA LYS A 91 -3.81 -5.08 -10.03
C LYS A 91 -2.31 -4.82 -9.83
N PHE A 92 -1.90 -3.55 -9.82
CA PHE A 92 -0.48 -3.19 -9.67
C PHE A 92 0.03 -3.44 -8.25
N VAL A 93 -0.80 -3.22 -7.23
CA VAL A 93 -0.45 -3.52 -5.84
C VAL A 93 -0.23 -5.03 -5.63
N ARG A 94 -1.07 -5.90 -6.20
CA ARG A 94 -0.86 -7.35 -6.17
C ARG A 94 0.40 -7.76 -6.94
N GLY A 95 0.66 -7.14 -8.10
CA GLY A 95 1.88 -7.38 -8.87
C GLY A 95 3.15 -7.00 -8.09
N ALA A 96 3.14 -5.82 -7.46
CA ALA A 96 4.23 -5.35 -6.62
C ALA A 96 4.46 -6.26 -5.40
N GLY A 97 3.39 -6.67 -4.71
CA GLY A 97 3.48 -7.59 -3.57
C GLY A 97 4.03 -8.97 -3.96
N ALA A 98 3.63 -9.51 -5.13
CA ALA A 98 4.22 -10.74 -5.67
C ALA A 98 5.71 -10.58 -6.03
N GLY A 99 6.14 -9.36 -6.38
CA GLY A 99 7.53 -8.98 -6.63
C GLY A 99 8.35 -8.68 -5.36
N GLY A 100 7.81 -8.94 -4.17
CA GLY A 100 8.53 -8.76 -2.90
C GLY A 100 8.44 -7.36 -2.29
N ILE A 101 7.64 -6.46 -2.84
CA ILE A 101 7.36 -5.15 -2.24
C ILE A 101 6.49 -5.31 -0.99
N ASN A 102 6.82 -4.59 0.08
CA ASN A 102 6.10 -4.67 1.36
C ASN A 102 5.06 -3.53 1.54
N TYR A 103 4.20 -3.65 2.56
CA TYR A 103 3.16 -2.65 2.83
C TYR A 103 3.67 -1.23 3.12
N PRO A 104 4.79 -1.02 3.85
CA PRO A 104 5.41 0.30 3.95
C PRO A 104 5.73 0.95 2.59
N GLN A 105 6.33 0.20 1.66
CA GLN A 105 6.66 0.69 0.32
C GLN A 105 5.40 0.99 -0.51
N LEU A 106 4.38 0.12 -0.45
CA LEU A 106 3.09 0.37 -1.10
C LEU A 106 2.40 1.61 -0.53
N GLY A 107 2.44 1.79 0.79
CA GLY A 107 1.89 2.95 1.46
C GLY A 107 2.60 4.24 1.03
N ALA A 108 3.94 4.23 0.99
CA ALA A 108 4.73 5.36 0.53
C ALA A 108 4.41 5.73 -0.93
N ALA A 109 4.29 4.76 -1.84
CA ALA A 109 3.94 5.00 -3.24
C ALA A 109 2.52 5.58 -3.42
N TRP A 110 1.60 5.25 -2.51
CA TRP A 110 0.21 5.73 -2.56
C TRP A 110 -0.03 6.99 -1.70
N GLY A 111 0.95 7.42 -0.90
CA GLY A 111 0.83 8.55 0.02
C GLY A 111 -0.03 8.26 1.27
N ILE A 112 -0.04 7.02 1.76
CA ILE A 112 -0.78 6.61 2.97
C ILE A 112 0.12 5.83 3.93
N SER A 113 -0.32 5.67 5.19
CA SER A 113 0.40 4.86 6.17
C SER A 113 0.39 3.37 5.81
N ARG A 114 1.34 2.61 6.35
CA ARG A 114 1.38 1.14 6.26
C ARG A 114 0.03 0.50 6.58
N GLN A 115 -0.57 0.86 7.71
CA GLN A 115 -1.82 0.25 8.16
C GLN A 115 -3.00 0.62 7.26
N ALA A 116 -3.01 1.85 6.72
CA ALA A 116 -3.99 2.24 5.72
C ALA A 116 -3.82 1.43 4.42
N ALA A 117 -2.58 1.20 3.96
CA ALA A 117 -2.30 0.36 2.79
C ALA A 117 -2.74 -1.09 2.99
N ARG A 118 -2.47 -1.66 4.17
CA ARG A 118 -2.92 -3.02 4.52
C ARG A 118 -4.44 -3.15 4.56
N LYS A 119 -5.12 -2.19 5.19
CA LYS A 119 -6.58 -2.15 5.24
C LYS A 119 -7.20 -2.00 3.84
N ARG A 120 -6.55 -1.24 2.96
CA ARG A 120 -7.01 -1.00 1.58
C ARG A 120 -6.79 -2.22 0.69
N TRP A 121 -5.66 -2.90 0.82
CA TRP A 121 -5.27 -4.04 -0.02
C TRP A 121 -4.89 -5.26 0.81
N PRO A 122 -5.88 -5.91 1.47
CA PRO A 122 -5.62 -7.08 2.29
C PRO A 122 -5.07 -8.23 1.43
N GLY A 123 -3.99 -8.86 1.91
CA GLY A 123 -3.33 -9.98 1.24
C GLY A 123 -2.62 -9.62 -0.08
N ALA A 124 -2.44 -8.33 -0.39
CA ALA A 124 -1.70 -7.92 -1.58
C ALA A 124 -0.22 -8.25 -1.52
N VAL A 125 0.38 -8.10 -0.34
CA VAL A 125 1.71 -8.63 -0.05
C VAL A 125 1.48 -10.03 0.47
N ALA A 126 1.60 -11.03 -0.41
CA ALA A 126 1.81 -12.38 0.07
C ALA A 126 3.04 -12.33 0.97
N ALA A 127 3.00 -12.97 2.13
CA ALA A 127 4.23 -13.24 2.85
C ALA A 127 5.09 -14.09 1.92
N VAL A 128 5.92 -13.43 1.08
CA VAL A 128 6.99 -14.05 0.30
C VAL A 128 8.01 -14.49 1.31
N ASN A 129 7.66 -15.58 1.98
CA ASN A 129 8.51 -16.38 2.80
C ASN A 129 7.78 -17.70 3.05
N GLY A 130 7.78 -18.55 2.02
CA GLY A 130 7.49 -19.98 2.14
C GLY A 130 8.43 -20.75 3.09
N TYR A 131 9.32 -20.05 3.81
CA TYR A 131 10.28 -20.61 4.78
C TYR A 131 10.19 -20.03 6.19
N VAL A 132 9.24 -19.13 6.49
CA VAL A 132 9.17 -18.50 7.81
C VAL A 132 8.19 -19.25 8.71
N ARG A 133 8.59 -20.48 9.10
CA ARG A 133 8.41 -20.86 10.51
C ARG A 133 9.47 -20.10 11.28
N LYS A 134 9.26 -18.79 11.50
CA LYS A 134 10.11 -18.05 12.43
C LYS A 134 9.65 -18.43 13.82
N GLU A 135 10.49 -19.20 14.49
CA GLU A 135 10.26 -19.67 15.84
C GLU A 135 9.91 -18.46 16.73
N PRO A 136 8.86 -18.54 17.56
CA PRO A 136 8.57 -17.51 18.54
C PRO A 136 9.79 -17.24 19.42
N ILE A 137 10.26 -16.00 19.45
CA ILE A 137 11.37 -15.60 20.31
C ILE A 137 10.81 -15.36 21.70
N HIS A 138 11.33 -16.06 22.70
CA HIS A 138 11.02 -15.81 24.11
C HIS A 138 12.28 -15.29 24.81
N PHE A 139 12.10 -14.29 25.67
CA PHE A 139 13.16 -13.81 26.53
C PHE A 139 12.61 -13.29 27.86
N GLU A 140 13.43 -13.39 28.89
CA GLU A 140 13.16 -12.83 30.21
C GLU A 140 14.03 -11.59 30.42
N SER A 141 13.43 -10.52 30.93
CA SER A 141 14.16 -9.29 31.25
C SER A 141 13.45 -8.52 32.34
N PHE A 142 14.22 -7.83 33.19
CA PHE A 142 13.70 -6.99 34.27
C PHE A 142 12.68 -7.69 35.20
N GLY A 143 12.79 -9.01 35.37
CA GLY A 143 11.89 -9.82 36.20
C GLY A 143 10.53 -10.14 35.56
N GLY A 144 10.34 -9.84 34.28
CA GLY A 144 9.20 -10.27 33.48
C GLY A 144 9.61 -11.08 32.25
N GLU A 145 8.62 -11.57 31.52
CA GLU A 145 8.79 -12.39 30.32
C GLU A 145 8.16 -11.70 29.10
N ALA A 146 8.78 -11.86 27.93
CA ALA A 146 8.25 -11.40 26.66
C ALA A 146 8.32 -12.49 25.60
N ARG A 147 7.32 -12.50 24.73
CA ARG A 147 7.21 -13.36 23.55
C ARG A 147 7.00 -12.50 22.32
N VAL A 148 7.84 -12.73 21.32
CA VAL A 148 7.78 -12.09 20.01
C VAL A 148 7.43 -13.14 18.96
N VAL A 149 6.38 -12.89 18.19
CA VAL A 149 5.84 -13.82 17.20
C VAL A 149 5.66 -13.14 15.85
N TRP A 150 5.98 -13.86 14.79
CA TRP A 150 5.61 -13.44 13.45
C TRP A 150 4.12 -13.69 13.23
N HIS A 151 3.37 -12.64 12.86
CA HIS A 151 1.96 -12.79 12.51
C HIS A 151 1.83 -12.88 10.98
N PRO A 152 1.58 -14.07 10.41
CA PRO A 152 1.56 -14.27 8.97
C PRO A 152 0.43 -13.50 8.27
N GLU A 153 -0.71 -13.31 8.95
CA GLU A 153 -1.83 -12.51 8.43
C GLU A 153 -1.56 -11.00 8.52
N GLU A 154 -0.58 -10.59 9.34
CA GLU A 154 -0.18 -9.18 9.47
C GLU A 154 1.07 -8.80 8.70
N GLY A 155 1.89 -9.79 8.33
CA GLY A 155 3.14 -9.55 7.64
C GLY A 155 4.12 -8.75 8.50
N GLY A 156 4.19 -9.04 9.79
CA GLY A 156 5.09 -8.36 10.73
C GLY A 156 5.24 -9.10 12.05
N TRP A 157 6.20 -8.64 12.85
CA TRP A 157 6.45 -9.13 14.19
C TRP A 157 5.55 -8.42 15.21
N TRP A 158 5.03 -9.17 16.14
CA TRP A 158 4.16 -8.71 17.21
C TRP A 158 4.70 -9.25 18.54
N TRP A 159 4.43 -8.54 19.65
CA TRP A 159 4.90 -8.96 20.96
C TRP A 159 3.79 -8.96 22.01
N ILE A 160 3.93 -9.86 22.97
CA ILE A 160 3.19 -9.89 24.22
C ILE A 160 4.18 -10.07 25.36
N ALA A 161 4.00 -9.33 26.46
CA ALA A 161 4.89 -9.40 27.61
C ALA A 161 4.11 -9.30 28.92
N THR A 162 4.59 -10.03 29.92
CA THR A 162 4.12 -9.98 31.30
C THR A 162 5.25 -9.45 32.17
N ALA A 163 5.08 -8.24 32.71
CA ALA A 163 6.08 -7.60 33.54
C ALA A 163 6.11 -8.14 34.98
N ALA A 164 7.16 -7.80 35.73
CA ALA A 164 7.35 -8.25 37.12
C ALA A 164 6.18 -7.86 38.05
N ASN A 165 5.53 -6.74 37.78
CA ASN A 165 4.34 -6.28 38.51
C ASN A 165 3.03 -7.00 38.09
N ARG A 166 3.13 -8.10 37.34
CA ARG A 166 2.02 -8.89 36.77
C ARG A 166 1.12 -8.12 35.79
N LYS A 167 1.54 -6.94 35.30
CA LYS A 167 0.86 -6.32 34.16
C LYS A 167 1.26 -7.05 32.89
N THR A 168 0.25 -7.50 32.15
CA THR A 168 0.41 -8.01 30.80
C THR A 168 0.02 -6.91 29.82
N GLN A 169 0.85 -6.74 28.80
CA GLN A 169 0.56 -5.88 27.67
C GLN A 169 1.03 -6.56 26.40
N GLU A 170 0.31 -6.29 25.32
CA GLU A 170 0.68 -6.66 23.98
C GLU A 170 0.90 -5.42 23.12
N ALA A 171 1.56 -5.60 21.98
CA ALA A 171 1.64 -4.55 20.99
C ALA A 171 0.21 -4.15 20.56
N PRO A 172 -0.07 -2.86 20.36
CA PRO A 172 -1.38 -2.41 19.87
C PRO A 172 -1.86 -3.22 18.67
N ASP A 173 -3.16 -3.47 18.58
CA ASP A 173 -3.79 -4.27 17.50
C ASP A 173 -3.46 -3.75 16.09
N ASP A 174 -3.01 -2.51 15.96
CA ASP A 174 -2.61 -1.85 14.72
C ASP A 174 -1.09 -1.70 14.56
N LEU A 175 -0.26 -2.36 15.37
CA LEU A 175 1.19 -2.22 15.35
C LEU A 175 1.91 -3.57 15.20
N THR A 176 2.56 -3.72 14.05
CA THR A 176 3.52 -4.79 13.77
C THR A 176 4.84 -4.23 13.29
N TYR A 177 5.93 -4.84 13.75
CA TYR A 177 7.31 -4.42 13.45
C TYR A 177 7.86 -5.18 12.25
N ASP A 178 8.86 -4.61 11.58
CA ASP A 178 9.49 -5.24 10.40
C ASP A 178 10.52 -6.29 10.80
N THR A 179 11.14 -6.11 11.96
CA THR A 179 12.14 -7.03 12.52
C THR A 179 11.73 -7.57 13.89
N SER A 180 12.26 -8.75 14.22
CA SER A 180 12.12 -9.36 15.53
C SER A 180 12.74 -8.49 16.62
N GLU A 181 13.85 -7.84 16.28
CA GLU A 181 14.65 -7.01 17.14
C GLU A 181 13.89 -5.76 17.56
N GLU A 182 13.19 -5.10 16.63
CA GLU A 182 12.34 -3.96 16.94
C GLU A 182 11.16 -4.34 17.85
N ALA A 183 10.50 -5.47 17.57
CA ALA A 183 9.44 -5.98 18.43
C ALA A 183 9.97 -6.35 19.82
N ALA A 184 11.16 -6.97 19.90
CA ALA A 184 11.81 -7.31 21.16
C ALA A 184 12.23 -6.07 21.94
N ALA A 185 12.73 -5.02 21.28
CA ALA A 185 13.10 -3.76 21.91
C ALA A 185 11.87 -3.07 22.51
N ALA A 186 10.74 -3.06 21.80
CA ALA A 186 9.49 -2.51 22.30
C ALA A 186 8.95 -3.29 23.52
N ALA A 187 8.96 -4.63 23.45
CA ALA A 187 8.60 -5.47 24.59
C ALA A 187 9.53 -5.25 25.79
N GLY A 188 10.84 -5.13 25.55
CA GLY A 188 11.83 -4.83 26.59
C GLY A 188 11.62 -3.47 27.25
N ALA A 189 11.24 -2.44 26.49
CA ALA A 189 10.90 -1.13 27.02
C ALA A 189 9.67 -1.17 27.93
N PHE A 190 8.66 -1.97 27.58
CA PHE A 190 7.50 -2.22 28.43
C PHE A 190 7.90 -2.90 29.75
N LEU A 191 8.72 -3.96 29.67
CA LEU A 191 9.21 -4.69 30.85
C LEU A 191 10.00 -3.78 31.79
N ALA A 192 10.91 -2.96 31.26
CA ALA A 192 11.72 -2.02 32.05
C ALA A 192 10.86 -0.97 32.79
N THR A 193 9.79 -0.50 32.15
CA THR A 193 8.87 0.50 32.71
C THR A 193 7.99 -0.07 33.83
N ASN A 194 7.82 -1.40 33.90
CA ASN A 194 6.88 -2.08 34.78
C ASN A 194 7.55 -3.00 35.81
N THR A 195 8.69 -2.55 36.35
CA THR A 195 9.53 -3.30 37.29
C THR A 195 9.09 -3.23 38.75
N THR A 196 8.33 -2.22 39.15
CA THR A 196 7.88 -2.03 40.53
C THR A 196 6.52 -2.66 40.79
N THR A 197 6.48 -3.60 41.74
CA THR A 197 5.24 -4.08 42.37
C THR A 197 4.71 -2.96 43.27
N ASP A 198 3.86 -2.08 42.74
CA ASP A 198 3.15 -1.13 43.60
C ASP A 198 2.16 -1.90 44.50
N GLY A 199 2.52 -2.01 45.77
CA GLY A 199 1.57 -2.17 46.88
C GLY A 199 1.35 -3.57 47.45
N ALA A 200 2.31 -4.09 48.21
CA ALA A 200 2.00 -4.83 49.44
C ALA A 200 2.45 -3.98 50.63
N SER A 201 1.57 -3.08 51.07
CA SER A 201 1.66 -2.42 52.37
C SER A 201 0.28 -2.43 53.00
N ALA A 202 0.26 -2.94 54.23
CA ALA A 202 -0.88 -3.26 55.09
C ALA A 202 -1.82 -2.09 55.41
#